data_AF-A0A453QAD1-F1
#
_entry.id   AF-A0A453QAD1-F1
#
_cell.length_a   1.000
_cell.length_b   1.000
_cell.length_c   1.000
_cell.angle_alpha   90.00
_cell.angle_beta   90.00
_cell.angle_gamma   90.00
#
_symmetry.space_group_name_H-M   'P 1'
#
loop_
_entity.id
_entity.type
_entity.pdbx_description
1 polymer ?
#
loop_
_entity_poly.entity_id
_entity_poly.type
_entity_poly.pdbx_seq_one_letter_code
_entity_poly.pdbx_strand_id
1 'polypeptide(L)'
;RARYEDAKFFYKMDTQKNLSEIRGQLKSILFHEKLGTMLDKMARVENVVAELTLVLGINEGMIPVIKDAAALAMSDLSTSIVTEFTSLAGIMARHYALRDGLPEEIAEALFEITLPRFSGDVFPKTDAGIVLAVADRC
;
A
#
# COMPACT_ATOMS: atom_id res chain seq x y z
N ARG A 1 -4.44 22.89 17.21
CA ARG A 1 -3.02 23.05 17.62
C ARG A 1 -2.44 21.72 18.13
N ALA A 2 -3.02 21.08 19.16
CA ALA A 2 -2.58 19.75 19.64
C ALA A 2 -2.52 18.68 18.51
N ARG A 3 -3.63 18.41 17.83
CA ARG A 3 -3.68 17.40 16.74
C ARG A 3 -2.66 17.58 15.60
N TYR A 4 -2.26 18.82 15.32
CA TYR A 4 -1.28 19.09 14.27
C TYR A 4 0.15 18.78 14.74
N GLU A 5 0.45 19.12 16.00
CA GLU A 5 1.73 18.76 16.63
C GLU A 5 1.85 17.23 16.77
N ASP A 6 0.74 16.54 17.11
CA ASP A 6 0.71 15.07 17.19
C ASP A 6 1.01 14.43 15.82
N ALA A 7 0.35 14.89 14.75
CA ALA A 7 0.62 14.41 13.39
C ALA A 7 2.08 14.63 12.97
N LYS A 8 2.65 15.80 13.30
CA LYS A 8 4.05 16.13 13.00
C LYS A 8 5.02 15.23 13.79
N PHE A 9 4.70 14.90 15.04
CA PHE A 9 5.48 14.00 15.87
C PHE A 9 5.49 12.58 15.28
N PHE A 10 4.33 12.02 14.96
CA PHE A 10 4.22 10.68 14.38
C PHE A 10 4.94 10.59 13.03
N TYR A 11 4.73 11.58 12.16
CA TYR A 11 5.42 11.67 10.88
C TYR A 11 6.94 11.63 11.05
N LYS A 12 7.50 12.43 11.97
CA LYS A 12 8.95 12.47 12.22
C LYS A 12 9.49 11.14 12.71
N MET A 13 8.72 10.39 13.47
CA MET A 13 9.10 9.07 13.96
C MET A 13 9.07 8.03 12.83
N ASP A 14 8.00 8.05 12.01
CA ASP A 14 7.85 7.17 10.87
C ASP A 14 8.93 7.43 9.80
N THR A 15 9.41 8.67 9.67
CA THR A 15 10.48 9.03 8.70
C THR A 15 11.89 8.64 9.11
N GLN A 16 12.07 7.90 10.20
CA GLN A 16 13.37 7.32 10.55
C GLN A 16 13.65 6.00 9.81
N LYS A 17 12.65 5.45 9.11
CA LYS A 17 12.73 4.18 8.38
C LYS A 17 12.13 4.33 6.99
N ASN A 18 12.67 3.60 6.03
CA ASN A 18 12.09 3.50 4.70
C ASN A 18 10.87 2.57 4.72
N LEU A 19 9.98 2.72 3.75
CA LEU A 19 8.74 1.94 3.63
C LEU A 19 9.01 0.43 3.57
N SER A 20 10.10 0.03 2.89
CA SER A 20 10.56 -1.35 2.82
C SER A 20 10.96 -1.94 4.19
N GLU A 21 11.54 -1.12 5.07
CA GLU A 21 11.89 -1.52 6.44
C GLU A 21 10.64 -1.59 7.34
N ILE A 22 9.59 -0.85 7.00
CA ILE A 22 8.33 -0.83 7.74
C ILE A 22 7.46 -2.04 7.36
N ARG A 23 7.52 -2.52 6.11
CA ARG A 23 6.76 -3.68 5.61
C ARG A 23 6.75 -4.86 6.57
N GLY A 24 7.91 -5.21 7.16
CA GLY A 24 8.04 -6.34 8.07
C GLY A 24 7.17 -6.24 9.34
N GLN A 25 6.69 -5.05 9.68
CA GLN A 25 5.81 -4.79 10.81
C GLN A 25 4.35 -5.19 10.52
N LEU A 26 3.98 -5.40 9.25
CA LEU A 26 2.64 -5.92 8.91
C LEU A 26 2.33 -7.28 9.54
N LYS A 27 3.37 -8.03 9.96
CA LYS A 27 3.23 -9.30 10.69
C LYS A 27 2.60 -9.14 12.08
N SER A 28 2.60 -7.94 12.67
CA SER A 28 1.94 -7.70 13.95
C SER A 28 0.48 -7.29 13.83
N ILE A 29 -0.02 -7.10 12.60
CA ILE A 29 -1.40 -6.72 12.34
C ILE A 29 -2.17 -7.97 11.92
N LEU A 30 -3.08 -8.45 12.78
CA LEU A 30 -3.95 -9.56 12.44
C LEU A 30 -4.90 -9.15 11.30
N PHE A 31 -4.89 -9.90 10.20
CA PHE A 31 -5.87 -9.75 9.13
C PHE A 31 -7.10 -10.62 9.40
N HIS A 32 -6.87 -11.92 9.66
CA HIS A 32 -7.94 -12.87 9.94
C HIS A 32 -7.37 -14.11 10.63
N GLU A 33 -8.07 -14.65 11.64
CA GLU A 33 -7.58 -15.76 12.47
C GLU A 33 -7.05 -16.96 11.68
N LYS A 34 -7.71 -17.30 10.56
CA LYS A 34 -7.31 -18.42 9.69
C LYS A 34 -6.37 -18.06 8.54
N LEU A 35 -6.27 -16.78 8.18
CA LEU A 35 -5.50 -16.32 7.01
C LEU A 35 -4.24 -15.53 7.41
N GLY A 36 -4.01 -15.38 8.72
CA GLY A 36 -2.83 -14.78 9.30
C GLY A 36 -2.90 -13.26 9.37
N THR A 37 -1.75 -12.67 9.11
CA THR A 37 -1.44 -11.26 9.31
C THR A 37 -1.65 -10.45 8.03
N MET A 38 -1.55 -9.13 8.12
CA MET A 38 -1.51 -8.28 6.93
C MET A 38 -0.31 -8.58 6.04
N LEU A 39 0.82 -9.01 6.62
CA LEU A 39 1.97 -9.46 5.83
C LEU A 39 1.64 -10.72 5.01
N ASP A 40 0.94 -11.67 5.61
CA ASP A 40 0.51 -12.90 4.93
C ASP A 40 -0.50 -12.59 3.81
N LYS A 41 -1.41 -11.63 4.04
CA LYS A 41 -2.31 -11.13 3.00
C LYS A 41 -1.54 -10.53 1.83
N MET A 42 -0.61 -9.62 2.10
CA MET A 42 0.14 -8.97 1.03
C MET A 42 1.06 -9.92 0.28
N ALA A 43 1.61 -10.95 0.94
CA ALA A 43 2.34 -12.01 0.27
C ALA A 43 1.47 -12.79 -0.72
N ARG A 44 0.17 -13.01 -0.42
CA ARG A 44 -0.76 -13.63 -1.39
C ARG A 44 -1.03 -12.71 -2.58
N VAL A 45 -1.25 -11.42 -2.33
CA VAL A 45 -1.42 -10.42 -3.39
C VAL A 45 -0.20 -10.42 -4.32
N GLU A 46 1.01 -10.32 -3.78
CA GLU A 46 2.27 -10.34 -4.53
C GLU A 46 2.41 -11.58 -5.44
N ASN A 47 1.88 -12.74 -5.01
CA ASN A 47 1.95 -13.97 -5.79
C ASN A 47 0.98 -13.99 -6.99
N VAL A 48 -0.13 -13.25 -6.95
CA VAL A 48 -1.17 -13.31 -7.99
C VAL A 48 -1.12 -12.16 -9.00
N VAL A 49 -0.41 -11.06 -8.68
CA VAL A 49 -0.42 -9.86 -9.54
C VAL A 49 0.07 -10.11 -10.97
N ALA A 50 1.04 -11.01 -11.17
CA ALA A 50 1.58 -11.28 -12.50
C ALA A 50 0.54 -11.96 -13.40
N GLU A 51 -0.16 -12.97 -12.87
CA GLU A 51 -1.24 -13.64 -13.58
C GLU A 51 -2.42 -12.70 -13.83
N LEU A 52 -2.83 -11.94 -12.81
CA LEU A 52 -3.89 -10.94 -12.94
C LEU A 52 -3.58 -9.87 -13.99
N THR A 53 -2.31 -9.45 -14.11
CA THR A 53 -1.89 -8.50 -15.15
C THR A 53 -2.25 -9.03 -16.54
N LEU A 54 -1.95 -10.31 -16.81
CA LEU A 54 -2.24 -10.96 -18.08
C LEU A 54 -3.76 -11.15 -18.29
N VAL A 55 -4.47 -11.59 -17.25
CA VAL A 55 -5.92 -11.82 -17.31
C VAL A 55 -6.69 -10.52 -17.58
N LEU A 56 -6.23 -9.39 -17.03
CA LEU A 56 -6.82 -8.07 -17.25
C LEU A 56 -6.42 -7.43 -18.59
N GLY A 57 -5.57 -8.09 -19.39
CA GLY A 57 -5.11 -7.58 -20.68
C GLY A 57 -4.17 -6.37 -20.56
N ILE A 58 -3.54 -6.19 -19.41
CA ILE A 58 -2.56 -5.13 -19.17
C ILE A 58 -1.21 -5.55 -19.74
N ASN A 59 -0.44 -4.58 -20.22
CA ASN A 59 0.88 -4.80 -20.81
C ASN A 59 1.81 -5.55 -19.83
N GLU A 60 2.36 -6.69 -20.27
CA GLU A 60 3.29 -7.51 -19.49
C GLU A 60 4.55 -6.74 -19.02
N GLY A 61 4.94 -5.69 -19.75
CA GLY A 61 6.03 -4.80 -19.36
C GLY A 61 5.79 -4.06 -18.04
N MET A 62 4.54 -4.01 -17.56
CA MET A 62 4.18 -3.42 -16.27
C MET A 62 4.39 -4.35 -15.08
N ILE A 63 4.55 -5.66 -15.30
CA ILE A 63 4.69 -6.65 -14.24
C ILE A 63 5.78 -6.30 -13.21
N PRO A 64 6.98 -5.81 -13.60
CA PRO A 64 8.00 -5.38 -12.63
C PRO A 64 7.49 -4.28 -11.69
N VAL A 65 6.89 -3.22 -12.24
CA VAL A 65 6.34 -2.09 -11.47
C VAL A 65 5.26 -2.57 -10.51
N ILE A 66 4.38 -3.46 -10.98
CA ILE A 66 3.27 -4.00 -10.20
C ILE A 66 3.79 -4.87 -9.05
N LYS A 67 4.80 -5.70 -9.30
CA LYS A 67 5.43 -6.53 -8.26
C LYS A 67 6.13 -5.68 -7.20
N ASP A 68 6.89 -4.67 -7.63
CA ASP A 68 7.58 -3.77 -6.69
C ASP A 68 6.57 -2.99 -5.83
N ALA A 69 5.47 -2.55 -6.42
CA ALA A 69 4.37 -1.94 -5.68
C ALA A 69 3.67 -2.94 -4.74
N ALA A 70 3.37 -4.15 -5.20
CA ALA A 70 2.76 -5.20 -4.36
C ALA A 70 3.61 -5.53 -3.14
N ALA A 71 4.94 -5.58 -3.30
CA ALA A 71 5.87 -5.83 -2.22
C ALA A 71 5.82 -4.74 -1.13
N LEU A 72 5.44 -3.51 -1.46
CA LEU A 72 5.36 -2.39 -0.51
C LEU A 72 3.93 -2.05 -0.06
N ALA A 73 2.92 -2.60 -0.72
CA ALA A 73 1.54 -2.18 -0.51
C ALA A 73 1.05 -2.41 0.91
N MET A 74 0.26 -1.46 1.41
CA MET A 74 -0.26 -1.40 2.78
C MET A 74 0.78 -1.33 3.90
N SER A 75 2.08 -1.18 3.61
CA SER A 75 3.12 -1.04 4.64
C SER A 75 2.91 0.17 5.55
N ASP A 76 2.23 1.19 5.05
CA ASP A 76 1.88 2.38 5.82
C ASP A 76 0.91 2.09 6.98
N LEU A 77 0.15 0.99 6.95
CA LEU A 77 -0.74 0.60 8.06
C LEU A 77 0.00 0.37 9.38
N SER A 78 1.29 0.04 9.34
CA SER A 78 2.12 -0.13 10.54
C SER A 78 2.76 1.18 11.01
N THR A 79 2.53 2.29 10.32
CA THR A 79 3.09 3.59 10.68
C THR A 79 2.26 4.23 11.78
N SER A 80 2.92 5.03 12.61
CA SER A 80 2.28 5.65 13.76
C SER A 80 1.27 6.70 13.33
N ILE A 81 1.55 7.42 12.25
CA ILE A 81 0.61 8.39 11.70
C ILE A 81 -0.67 7.70 11.19
N VAL A 82 -0.59 6.53 10.55
CA VAL A 82 -1.79 5.83 10.04
C VAL A 82 -2.51 5.09 11.16
N THR A 83 -1.78 4.61 12.16
CA THR A 83 -2.39 4.03 13.37
C THR A 83 -3.27 5.07 14.09
N GLU A 84 -2.80 6.32 14.19
CA GLU A 84 -3.58 7.42 14.78
C GLU A 84 -4.64 7.97 13.81
N PHE A 85 -4.32 8.08 12.53
CA PHE A 85 -5.15 8.69 11.49
C PHE A 85 -5.40 7.70 10.34
N THR A 86 -6.26 6.72 10.59
CA THR A 86 -6.54 5.62 9.64
C THR A 86 -7.05 6.10 8.27
N SER A 87 -7.66 7.28 8.18
CA SER A 87 -8.08 7.90 6.92
C SER A 87 -6.92 8.29 6.00
N LEU A 88 -5.68 8.29 6.49
CA LEU A 88 -4.47 8.57 5.73
C LEU A 88 -3.82 7.32 5.13
N ALA A 89 -4.40 6.13 5.34
CA ALA A 89 -3.95 4.92 4.68
C ALA A 89 -3.96 5.10 3.14
N GLY A 90 -2.94 4.57 2.46
CA GLY A 90 -2.68 4.77 1.04
C GLY A 90 -2.07 6.13 0.72
N ILE A 91 -2.58 7.22 1.30
CA ILE A 91 -2.01 8.57 1.15
C ILE A 91 -0.58 8.60 1.70
N MET A 92 -0.38 8.04 2.90
CA MET A 92 0.94 7.98 3.51
C MET A 92 1.84 6.96 2.82
N ALA A 93 1.31 5.85 2.30
CA ALA A 93 2.09 4.91 1.49
C ALA A 93 2.74 5.62 0.29
N ARG A 94 1.94 6.36 -0.50
CA ARG A 94 2.44 7.16 -1.63
C ARG A 94 3.47 8.20 -1.17
N HIS A 95 3.15 8.93 -0.11
CA HIS A 95 4.04 9.97 0.40
C HIS A 95 5.40 9.42 0.86
N TYR A 96 5.41 8.30 1.58
CA TYR A 96 6.65 7.64 2.00
C TYR A 96 7.43 7.05 0.83
N ALA A 97 6.74 6.46 -0.15
CA ALA A 97 7.39 5.95 -1.36
C ALA A 97 8.12 7.04 -2.14
N LEU A 98 7.47 8.20 -2.37
CA LEU A 98 8.08 9.34 -3.04
C LEU A 98 9.28 9.90 -2.25
N ARG A 99 9.15 10.01 -0.92
CA ARG A 99 10.24 10.43 -0.03
C ARG A 99 11.45 9.49 -0.13
N ASP A 100 11.20 8.20 -0.23
CA ASP A 100 12.24 7.16 -0.31
C ASP A 100 12.88 7.08 -1.71
N GLY A 101 12.43 7.91 -2.66
CA GLY A 101 12.98 8.00 -4.01
C GLY A 101 12.46 6.93 -4.97
N LEU A 102 11.31 6.31 -4.66
CA LEU A 102 10.68 5.35 -5.56
C LEU A 102 10.03 6.04 -6.76
N PRO A 103 9.96 5.36 -7.92
CA PRO A 103 9.22 5.83 -9.09
C PRO A 103 7.78 6.24 -8.78
N GLU A 104 7.30 7.27 -9.48
CA GLU A 104 5.95 7.80 -9.28
C GLU A 104 4.88 6.76 -9.58
N GLU A 105 5.10 5.88 -10.56
CA GLU A 105 4.15 4.81 -10.89
C GLU A 105 3.96 3.82 -9.73
N ILE A 106 5.02 3.52 -8.98
CA ILE A 106 4.95 2.67 -7.79
C ILE A 106 4.21 3.41 -6.68
N ALA A 107 4.59 4.67 -6.42
CA ALA A 107 3.97 5.46 -5.36
C ALA A 107 2.46 5.66 -5.59
N GLU A 108 2.04 5.89 -6.83
CA GLU A 108 0.63 6.02 -7.17
C GLU A 108 -0.13 4.70 -6.97
N ALA A 109 0.44 3.56 -7.39
CA ALA A 109 -0.18 2.25 -7.19
C ALA A 109 -0.39 1.93 -5.70
N LEU A 110 0.52 2.37 -4.82
CA LEU A 110 0.41 2.22 -3.37
C LEU A 110 -0.72 3.04 -2.75
N PHE A 111 -1.07 4.18 -3.35
CA PHE A 111 -2.27 4.92 -2.97
C PHE A 111 -3.53 4.23 -3.51
N GLU A 112 -3.49 3.86 -4.79
CA GLU A 112 -4.64 3.36 -5.53
C GLU A 112 -5.15 1.98 -5.06
N ILE A 113 -4.30 1.13 -4.46
CA ILE A 113 -4.74 -0.16 -3.88
C ILE A 113 -5.86 0.02 -2.84
N THR A 114 -5.88 1.15 -2.12
CA THR A 114 -6.91 1.45 -1.12
C THR A 114 -8.23 1.90 -1.73
N LEU A 115 -8.25 2.20 -3.03
CA LEU A 115 -9.41 2.73 -3.75
C LEU A 115 -10.27 1.61 -4.38
N PRO A 116 -11.59 1.77 -4.46
CA PRO A 116 -12.39 2.76 -3.73
C PRO A 116 -12.45 2.40 -2.24
N ARG A 117 -12.40 3.41 -1.36
CA ARG A 117 -12.45 3.20 0.10
C ARG A 117 -13.88 3.03 0.62
N PHE A 118 -14.84 3.59 -0.11
CA PHE A 118 -16.27 3.51 0.18
C PHE A 118 -17.08 3.58 -1.12
N SER A 119 -18.36 3.24 -1.06
CA SER A 119 -19.25 3.31 -2.22
C SER A 119 -19.35 4.74 -2.77
N GLY A 120 -19.05 4.92 -4.05
CA GLY A 120 -19.01 6.24 -4.70
C GLY A 120 -17.68 6.99 -4.57
N ASP A 121 -16.64 6.37 -3.98
CA ASP A 121 -15.27 6.91 -4.04
C ASP A 121 -14.69 6.80 -5.46
N VAL A 122 -13.54 7.44 -5.67
CA VAL A 122 -12.80 7.34 -6.93
C VAL A 122 -12.23 5.93 -7.12
N PHE A 123 -12.05 5.55 -8.39
CA PHE A 123 -11.44 4.28 -8.78
C PHE A 123 -9.94 4.44 -9.05
N PRO A 124 -9.15 3.37 -8.91
CA PRO A 124 -7.78 3.33 -9.42
C PRO A 124 -7.78 3.63 -10.93
N LYS A 125 -6.81 4.43 -11.38
CA LYS A 125 -6.68 4.86 -12.77
C LYS A 125 -5.48 4.27 -13.47
N THR A 126 -4.42 3.95 -12.72
CA THR A 126 -3.21 3.36 -13.29
C THR A 126 -3.38 1.86 -13.44
N ASP A 127 -2.76 1.29 -14.47
CA ASP A 127 -2.75 -0.17 -14.67
C ASP A 127 -2.25 -0.90 -13.41
N ALA A 128 -1.20 -0.37 -12.76
CA ALA A 128 -0.66 -0.97 -11.55
C ALA A 128 -1.63 -0.87 -10.36
N GLY A 129 -2.25 0.28 -10.14
CA GLY A 129 -3.26 0.45 -9.12
C GLY A 129 -4.49 -0.41 -9.35
N ILE A 130 -4.94 -0.57 -10.61
CA ILE A 130 -6.06 -1.45 -10.97
C ILE A 130 -5.73 -2.90 -10.62
N VAL A 131 -4.57 -3.41 -11.03
CA VAL A 131 -4.16 -4.80 -10.73
C VAL A 131 -4.08 -5.03 -9.22
N LEU A 132 -3.44 -4.11 -8.48
CA LEU A 132 -3.35 -4.23 -7.03
C LEU A 132 -4.70 -4.17 -6.34
N ALA A 133 -5.55 -3.22 -6.73
CA ALA A 133 -6.89 -3.06 -6.17
C ALA A 133 -7.76 -4.31 -6.41
N VAL A 134 -7.65 -4.94 -7.58
CA VAL A 134 -8.35 -6.21 -7.86
C VAL A 134 -7.76 -7.33 -7.01
N ALA A 135 -6.43 -7.50 -7.05
CA ALA A 135 -5.73 -8.57 -6.33
C ALA A 135 -5.97 -8.54 -4.82
N ASP A 136 -6.06 -7.35 -4.23
CA ASP A 136 -6.29 -7.16 -2.79
C ASP A 136 -7.67 -7.63 -2.30
N ARG A 137 -8.63 -7.71 -3.24
CA ARG A 137 -10.04 -8.04 -2.98
C ARG A 137 -10.43 -9.46 -3.42
N CYS A 138 -9.51 -10.18 -4.06
CA CYS A 138 -9.67 -11.60 -4.40
C CYS A 138 -9.42 -12.50 -3.19
#